data_AF-A0A3M0XDK2-F1
#
_entry.id   AF-A0A3M0XDK2-F1
#
_cell.length_a   1.000
_cell.length_b   1.000
_cell.length_c   1.000
_cell.angle_alpha   90.00
_cell.angle_beta   90.00
_cell.angle_gamma   90.00
#
_symmetry.space_group_name_H-M   'P 1'
#
loop_
_entity.id
_entity.type
_entity.pdbx_description
1 polymer ?
#
loop_
_entity_poly.entity_id
_entity_poly.type
_entity_poly.pdbx_seq_one_letter_code
_entity_poly.pdbx_strand_id
1 'polypeptide(L)'
;MVVISVVTVIVNFILIPAFGLMGAVYGIVFGYLLALLLSLHLLRRHVRARIRFYFWLKCAFSGSLFLFSILLVKSWLELSSVYLEAFATLLVSGIVYLACVFIFRMTSISEIKGHLKRSFGL
;
A
#
# COMPACT_ATOMS: atom_id res chain seq x y z
N MET A 1 -6.79 20.59 -4.14
CA MET A 1 -6.17 20.58 -2.80
C MET A 1 -7.13 21.10 -1.74
N VAL A 2 -7.65 22.33 -1.84
CA VAL A 2 -8.60 22.90 -0.85
C VAL A 2 -9.79 21.98 -0.55
N VAL A 3 -10.44 21.42 -1.59
CA VAL A 3 -11.58 20.50 -1.41
C VAL A 3 -11.22 19.28 -0.56
N ILE A 4 -10.03 18.71 -0.76
CA ILE A 4 -9.57 17.53 0.01
C ILE A 4 -9.39 17.92 1.47
N SER A 5 -8.70 19.05 1.73
CA SER A 5 -8.48 19.54 3.09
C SER A 5 -9.80 19.80 3.83
N VAL A 6 -10.79 20.41 3.18
CA VAL A 6 -12.11 20.67 3.78
C VAL A 6 -12.82 19.36 4.11
N VAL A 7 -12.85 18.40 3.18
CA VAL A 7 -13.48 17.10 3.42
C VAL A 7 -12.77 16.34 4.54
N THR A 8 -11.45 16.31 4.57
CA THR A 8 -10.67 15.66 5.64
C THR A 8 -10.97 16.28 7.00
N VAL A 9 -11.11 17.60 7.10
CA VAL A 9 -11.47 18.28 8.35
C VAL A 9 -12.87 17.87 8.80
N ILE A 10 -13.85 17.86 7.91
CA ILE A 10 -15.23 17.43 8.22
C ILE A 10 -15.25 15.98 8.70
N VAL A 11 -14.56 15.09 7.99
CA VAL A 11 -14.44 13.67 8.33
C VAL A 11 -13.78 13.49 9.69
N ASN A 12 -12.71 14.22 9.99
CA ASN A 12 -12.07 14.20 11.31
C ASN A 12 -13.01 14.67 12.43
N PHE A 13 -13.80 15.73 12.22
CA PHE A 13 -14.79 16.18 13.21
C PHE A 13 -15.85 15.12 13.54
N ILE A 14 -16.18 14.25 12.59
CA ILE A 14 -17.15 13.16 12.77
C ILE A 14 -16.48 11.93 13.40
N LEU A 15 -15.30 11.53 12.94
CA LEU A 15 -14.65 10.29 13.35
C LEU A 15 -13.90 10.41 14.68
N ILE A 16 -13.34 11.57 15.03
CA ILE A 16 -12.60 11.73 16.28
C ILE A 16 -13.49 11.52 17.52
N PRO A 17 -14.71 12.08 17.60
CA PRO A 17 -15.59 11.82 18.74
C PRO A 17 -15.98 10.34 18.87
N ALA A 18 -16.17 9.63 17.74
CA ALA A 18 -16.61 8.24 17.74
C ALA A 18 -15.49 7.23 18.00
N PHE A 19 -14.27 7.50 17.50
CA PHE A 19 -13.15 6.54 17.49
C PHE A 19 -11.86 7.07 18.13
N GLY A 20 -11.88 8.28 18.71
CA GLY A 20 -10.73 8.92 19.33
C GLY A 20 -9.58 9.17 18.33
N LEU A 21 -8.35 8.87 18.76
CA LEU A 21 -7.14 9.00 17.93
C LEU A 21 -7.19 8.15 16.66
N MET A 22 -7.81 6.95 16.71
CA MET A 22 -7.96 6.10 15.52
C MET A 22 -8.87 6.76 14.48
N GLY A 23 -9.87 7.52 14.92
CA GLY A 23 -10.73 8.32 14.05
C GLY A 23 -9.94 9.33 13.21
N ALA A 24 -8.95 10.00 13.81
CA ALA A 24 -8.07 10.91 13.07
C ALA A 24 -7.22 10.19 12.01
N VAL A 25 -6.69 9.00 12.33
CA VAL A 25 -5.93 8.18 11.38
C VAL A 25 -6.81 7.78 10.20
N TYR A 26 -8.03 7.32 10.46
CA TYR A 26 -8.99 6.99 9.41
C TYR A 26 -9.34 8.19 8.53
N GLY A 27 -9.50 9.38 9.11
CA GLY A 27 -9.77 10.60 8.34
C GLY A 27 -8.61 10.97 7.41
N ILE A 28 -7.36 10.81 7.86
CA ILE A 28 -6.17 11.02 7.01
C ILE A 28 -6.14 10.01 5.85
N VAL A 29 -6.35 8.73 6.13
CA VAL A 29 -6.39 7.67 5.10
C VAL A 29 -7.49 7.96 4.07
N PHE A 30 -8.67 8.38 4.53
CA PHE A 30 -9.78 8.77 3.66
C PHE A 30 -9.45 10.00 2.81
N GLY A 31 -8.80 11.00 3.40
CA GLY A 31 -8.32 12.19 2.68
C GLY A 31 -7.35 11.85 1.56
N TYR A 32 -6.38 10.97 1.82
CA TYR A 32 -5.46 10.48 0.78
C TYR A 32 -6.16 9.67 -0.30
N LEU A 33 -7.13 8.83 0.07
CA LEU A 33 -7.93 8.07 -0.89
C LEU A 33 -8.72 9.01 -1.81
N LEU A 34 -9.34 10.05 -1.25
CA LEU A 34 -10.07 11.06 -2.02
C LEU A 34 -9.12 11.83 -2.96
N ALA A 35 -7.94 12.22 -2.46
CA ALA A 35 -6.91 12.89 -3.26
C ALA A 35 -6.48 12.03 -4.45
N LEU A 36 -6.27 10.74 -4.22
CA LEU A 36 -5.93 9.75 -5.25
C LEU A 36 -7.05 9.63 -6.30
N LEU A 37 -8.31 9.53 -5.88
CA LEU A 37 -9.45 9.44 -6.80
C LEU A 37 -9.60 10.70 -7.66
N LEU A 38 -9.54 11.90 -7.05
CA LEU A 38 -9.63 13.16 -7.80
C LEU A 38 -8.45 13.33 -8.76
N SER A 39 -7.23 13.02 -8.33
CA SER A 39 -6.04 13.11 -9.18
C SER A 39 -6.13 12.17 -10.37
N LEU A 40 -6.59 10.93 -10.18
CA LEU A 40 -6.85 9.98 -11.26
C LEU A 40 -7.92 10.49 -12.22
N HIS A 41 -9.01 11.07 -11.70
CA HIS A 41 -10.09 11.63 -12.52
C HIS A 41 -9.63 12.84 -13.36
N LEU A 42 -8.87 13.76 -12.76
CA LEU A 42 -8.27 14.90 -13.44
C LEU A 42 -7.24 14.46 -14.48
N LEU A 43 -6.38 13.51 -14.13
CA LEU A 43 -5.37 12.97 -15.03
C LEU A 43 -6.00 12.31 -16.25
N ARG A 44 -7.08 11.54 -16.07
CA ARG A 44 -7.81 10.89 -17.17
C ARG A 44 -8.39 11.88 -18.17
N ARG A 45 -8.69 13.12 -17.76
CA ARG A 45 -9.15 14.19 -18.67
C ARG A 45 -8.02 14.75 -19.54
N HIS A 46 -6.80 14.82 -19.01
CA HIS A 46 -5.67 15.46 -19.70
C HIS A 46 -4.78 14.45 -20.45
N VAL A 47 -4.71 13.22 -19.98
CA VAL A 47 -3.88 12.16 -20.55
C VAL A 47 -4.78 10.97 -20.82
N ARG A 48 -4.73 10.41 -22.05
CA ARG A 48 -5.35 9.12 -22.40
C ARG A 48 -4.58 7.96 -21.75
N ALA A 49 -4.37 8.03 -20.44
CA ALA A 49 -3.75 6.96 -19.66
C ALA A 49 -4.77 5.82 -19.51
N ARG A 50 -4.41 4.62 -19.98
CA ARG A 50 -5.19 3.42 -19.70
C ARG A 50 -4.91 3.00 -18.27
N ILE A 51 -5.86 3.25 -17.36
CA ILE A 51 -5.77 2.74 -15.99
C ILE A 51 -5.85 1.22 -16.06
N ARG A 52 -4.73 0.54 -15.74
CA ARG A 52 -4.67 -0.92 -15.70
C ARG A 52 -5.22 -1.40 -14.35
N PHE A 53 -6.55 -1.39 -14.20
CA PHE A 53 -7.22 -1.85 -12.96
C PHE A 53 -6.79 -3.26 -12.52
N TYR A 54 -6.49 -4.13 -13.50
CA TYR A 54 -5.96 -5.46 -13.23
C TYR A 54 -4.64 -5.45 -12.43
N PHE A 55 -3.78 -4.46 -12.67
CA PHE A 55 -2.55 -4.29 -11.91
C PHE A 55 -2.81 -3.86 -10.46
N TRP A 56 -3.78 -2.96 -10.26
CA TRP A 56 -4.20 -2.52 -8.93
C TRP A 56 -4.77 -3.68 -8.11
N LEU A 57 -5.59 -4.53 -8.73
CA LEU A 57 -6.16 -5.69 -8.05
C LEU A 57 -5.08 -6.70 -7.64
N LYS A 58 -4.11 -6.97 -8.53
CA LYS A 58 -2.94 -7.79 -8.19
C LYS A 58 -2.13 -7.22 -7.02
N CYS A 59 -1.98 -5.89 -6.97
CA CYS A 59 -1.26 -5.21 -5.89
C CYS A 59 -2.00 -5.31 -4.56
N ALA A 60 -3.32 -5.08 -4.57
CA ALA A 60 -4.15 -5.26 -3.39
C ALA A 60 -4.13 -6.72 -2.90
N PHE A 61 -4.14 -7.68 -3.82
CA PHE A 61 -4.08 -9.10 -3.50
C PHE A 61 -2.72 -9.51 -2.90
N SER A 62 -1.59 -9.06 -3.47
CA SER A 62 -0.27 -9.35 -2.91
C SER A 62 -0.06 -8.70 -1.54
N GLY A 63 -0.55 -7.48 -1.33
CA GLY A 63 -0.56 -6.84 -0.02
C GLY A 63 -1.43 -7.57 1.01
N SER A 64 -2.59 -8.08 0.59
CA SER A 64 -3.48 -8.86 1.46
C SER A 64 -2.83 -10.19 1.87
N LEU A 65 -2.17 -10.89 0.93
CA LEU A 65 -1.41 -12.11 1.22
C LEU A 65 -0.24 -11.85 2.17
N PHE A 66 0.44 -10.71 2.02
CA PHE A 66 1.48 -10.29 2.96
C PHE A 66 0.93 -10.14 4.38
N LEU A 67 -0.17 -9.40 4.56
CA LEU A 67 -0.82 -9.25 5.87
C LEU A 67 -1.29 -10.59 6.44
N PHE A 68 -1.86 -11.44 5.60
CA PHE A 68 -2.27 -12.78 6.01
C PHE A 68 -1.08 -13.64 6.47
N SER A 69 0.06 -13.54 5.77
CA SER A 69 1.27 -14.24 6.17
C SER A 69 1.81 -13.76 7.52
N ILE A 70 1.72 -12.46 7.82
CA ILE A 70 2.11 -11.91 9.13
C ILE A 70 1.26 -12.54 10.22
N LEU A 71 -0.06 -12.61 10.03
CA LEU A 71 -0.99 -13.18 11.00
C LEU A 71 -0.71 -14.67 11.24
N LEU A 72 -0.44 -15.43 10.18
CA LEU A 72 -0.08 -16.84 10.27
C LEU A 72 1.25 -17.03 11.00
N VAL A 73 2.30 -16.30 10.62
CA VAL A 73 3.62 -16.45 11.25
C VAL A 73 3.54 -16.08 12.73
N LYS A 74 2.82 -15.01 13.06
CA LYS A 74 2.59 -14.58 14.44
C LYS A 74 1.85 -15.63 15.27
N SER A 75 0.90 -16.37 14.68
CA SER A 75 0.18 -17.42 15.41
C SER A 75 1.00 -18.71 15.59
N TRP A 76 2.16 -18.83 14.95
CA TRP A 76 3.03 -20.02 15.03
C TRP A 76 4.31 -19.75 15.83
N LEU A 77 4.84 -18.52 15.79
CA LEU A 77 6.04 -18.13 16.55
C LEU A 77 5.67 -17.43 17.85
N GLU A 78 5.71 -18.17 18.96
CA GLU A 78 5.72 -17.60 20.31
C GLU A 78 7.17 -17.55 20.80
N LEU A 79 7.89 -16.48 20.46
CA LEU A 79 9.26 -16.26 20.94
C LEU A 79 9.23 -15.40 22.21
N SER A 80 10.15 -15.65 23.14
CA SER A 80 10.27 -14.87 24.38
C SER A 80 10.66 -13.40 24.15
N SER A 81 11.25 -13.08 22.99
CA SER A 81 11.70 -11.73 22.64
C SER A 81 10.88 -11.15 21.49
N VAL A 82 10.17 -10.06 21.80
CA VAL A 82 9.31 -9.32 20.85
C VAL A 82 10.09 -8.84 19.62
N TYR A 83 11.35 -8.42 19.80
CA TYR A 83 12.17 -7.91 18.69
C TYR A 83 12.55 -9.02 17.70
N LEU A 84 12.87 -10.22 18.21
CA LEU A 84 13.19 -11.38 17.39
C LEU A 84 11.95 -11.88 16.65
N GLU A 85 10.79 -11.92 17.32
CA GLU A 85 9.51 -12.28 16.70
C GLU A 85 9.15 -11.33 15.55
N ALA A 86 9.26 -10.02 15.78
CA ALA A 86 9.00 -9.01 14.76
C ALA A 86 9.95 -9.14 13.56
N PHE A 87 11.24 -9.34 13.81
CA PHE A 87 12.24 -9.50 12.75
C PHE A 87 12.01 -10.77 11.93
N ALA A 88 11.75 -11.92 12.59
CA ALA A 88 11.47 -13.18 11.92
C ALA A 88 10.17 -13.10 11.10
N THR A 89 9.12 -12.49 11.66
CA THR A 89 7.84 -12.28 10.97
C THR A 89 8.02 -11.41 9.74
N LEU A 90 8.75 -10.30 9.86
CA LEU A 90 9.01 -9.40 8.75
C LEU A 90 9.84 -10.06 7.64
N LEU A 91 10.84 -10.87 7.99
CA LEU A 91 11.63 -11.64 7.02
C LEU A 91 10.76 -12.65 6.26
N VAL A 92 10.00 -13.49 6.97
CA VAL A 92 9.20 -14.54 6.34
C VAL A 92 8.10 -13.94 5.48
N SER A 93 7.34 -12.98 6.00
CA SER A 93 6.30 -12.30 5.24
C SER A 93 6.88 -11.49 4.07
N GLY A 94 8.04 -10.88 4.24
CA GLY A 94 8.75 -10.18 3.17
C GLY A 94 9.11 -11.10 1.99
N ILE A 95 9.58 -12.32 2.28
CA ILE A 95 9.85 -13.34 1.26
C ILE A 95 8.55 -13.74 0.53
N VAL A 96 7.46 -13.97 1.27
CA VAL A 96 6.15 -14.31 0.68
C VAL A 96 5.64 -13.19 -0.23
N TYR A 97 5.78 -11.93 0.19
CA TYR A 97 5.40 -10.78 -0.62
C TYR A 97 6.23 -10.69 -1.91
N LEU A 98 7.56 -10.81 -1.81
CA LEU A 98 8.44 -10.79 -2.98
C LEU A 98 8.09 -11.93 -3.94
N ALA A 99 7.85 -13.14 -3.42
CA ALA A 99 7.41 -14.27 -4.24
C ALA A 99 6.10 -13.95 -4.98
N CYS A 100 5.11 -13.37 -4.30
CA CYS A 100 3.85 -12.95 -4.94
C CYS A 100 4.08 -11.91 -6.04
N VAL A 101 4.92 -10.90 -5.79
CA VAL A 101 5.25 -9.85 -6.78
C VAL A 101 5.88 -10.45 -8.04
N PHE A 102 6.79 -11.40 -7.89
CA PHE A 102 7.41 -12.12 -9.01
C PHE A 102 6.41 -13.03 -9.75
N ILE A 103 5.61 -13.81 -9.02
CA ILE A 103 4.59 -14.72 -9.60
C ILE A 103 3.56 -13.93 -10.41
N PHE A 104 3.07 -12.81 -9.89
CA PHE A 104 2.12 -11.96 -10.60
C PHE A 104 2.73 -11.15 -11.74
N ARG A 105 4.06 -11.25 -11.94
CA ARG A 105 4.85 -10.50 -12.91
C ARG A 105 4.55 -9.00 -12.82
N MET A 106 4.45 -8.48 -11.60
CA MET A 106 4.16 -7.05 -11.41
C MET A 106 5.33 -6.18 -11.83
N THR A 107 6.55 -6.70 -11.72
CA THR A 107 7.79 -6.08 -12.18
C THR A 107 8.49 -7.06 -13.10
N SER A 108 8.71 -6.66 -14.36
CA SER A 108 9.58 -7.45 -15.23
C SER A 108 11.04 -7.16 -14.88
N ILE A 109 11.88 -8.19 -14.80
CA ILE A 109 13.33 -8.04 -14.59
C ILE A 109 13.95 -7.13 -15.68
N SER A 110 13.37 -7.14 -16.89
CA SER A 110 13.77 -6.24 -17.97
C SER A 110 13.50 -4.76 -17.67
N GLU A 111 12.39 -4.44 -16.98
CA GLU A 111 12.07 -3.07 -16.57
C GLU A 111 13.04 -2.60 -15.49
N ILE A 112 13.33 -3.45 -14.51
CA ILE A 112 14.29 -3.13 -13.43
C ILE A 112 15.68 -2.85 -14.02
N LYS A 113 16.17 -3.73 -14.91
CA LYS A 113 17.45 -3.52 -15.60
C LYS A 113 17.45 -2.22 -16.43
N GLY A 114 16.35 -1.91 -17.10
CA GLY A 114 16.20 -0.68 -17.87
C GLY A 114 16.28 0.59 -17.01
N HIS A 115 15.65 0.60 -15.84
CA HIS A 115 15.73 1.71 -14.89
C HIS A 115 17.11 1.85 -14.28
N LEU A 116 17.75 0.74 -13.89
CA LEU A 116 19.08 0.75 -13.28
C LEU A 116 20.14 1.26 -14.27
N LYS A 117 20.06 0.82 -15.54
CA LYS A 117 20.92 1.28 -16.62
C LYS A 117 20.83 2.81 -16.83
N ARG A 118 19.60 3.35 -16.92
CA ARG A 118 19.38 4.81 -17.06
C ARG A 118 19.86 5.60 -15.85
N SER A 119 19.69 5.07 -14.64
CA SER A 119 20.06 5.79 -13.42
C SER A 119 21.56 5.78 -13.15
N PHE A 120 22.29 4.75 -13.60
CA PHE A 120 23.74 4.64 -13.43
C PHE A 120 24.55 5.02 -14.68
N GLY A 121 23.89 5.46 -15.76
CA GLY A 121 24.57 5.97 -16.96
C GLY A 121 25.39 4.93 -17.75
N LEU A 122 25.14 3.63 -17.53
CA LEU A 122 25.69 2.52 -18.33
C LEU A 122 24.89 2.31 -19.61
#